data_AF-A0A1X7J0J4-F1
#
_entry.id   AF-A0A1X7J0J4-F1
#
_cell.length_a   1.000
_cell.length_b   1.000
_cell.length_c   1.000
_cell.angle_alpha   90.00
_cell.angle_beta   90.00
_cell.angle_gamma   90.00
#
_symmetry.space_group_name_H-M   'P 1'
#
loop_
_entity.id
_entity.type
_entity.pdbx_description
1 polymer ?
#
loop_
_entity_poly.entity_id
_entity_poly.type
_entity_poly.pdbx_seq_one_letter_code
_entity_poly.pdbx_strand_id
1 'polypeptide(L)'
;MRASLEAAFAQAGLGMPAAVMSSASILINKALAQQSDCLFVASLNVLRELEQAEPDAVRHLPLYVPHVAPGVGMLWVDDATPGVAVLMDALRIAPRRIQN
;
A
#
# COMPACT_ATOMS: atom_id res chain seq x y z
N MET A 1 -7.76 0.08 2.09
CA MET A 1 -7.17 1.40 2.34
C MET A 1 -8.23 2.48 2.47
N ARG A 2 -9.01 2.81 1.43
CA ARG A 2 -10.02 3.89 1.48
C ARG A 2 -11.01 3.78 2.64
N ALA A 3 -11.69 2.63 2.78
CA ALA A 3 -12.65 2.41 3.87
C ALA A 3 -12.01 2.56 5.27
N SER A 4 -10.76 2.11 5.43
CA SER A 4 -10.02 2.26 6.69
C SER A 4 -9.67 3.71 7.00
N LEU A 5 -9.34 4.52 5.98
CA LEU A 5 -9.14 5.96 6.13
C LEU A 5 -10.46 6.65 6.51
N GLU A 6 -11.55 6.36 5.79
CA GLU A 6 -12.87 6.92 6.10
C GLU A 6 -13.27 6.61 7.56
N ALA A 7 -13.06 5.37 8.01
CA ALA A 7 -13.28 4.99 9.40
C ALA A 7 -12.37 5.73 10.38
N ALA A 8 -11.08 5.89 10.07
CA ALA A 8 -10.13 6.61 10.93
C ALA A 8 -10.47 8.10 11.06
N PHE A 9 -10.84 8.77 9.97
CA PHE A 9 -11.30 10.15 9.99
C PHE A 9 -12.60 10.29 10.79
N ALA A 10 -13.59 9.40 10.56
CA ALA A 10 -14.84 9.41 11.30
C ALA A 10 -14.64 9.20 12.81
N GLN A 11 -13.74 8.29 13.21
CA GLN A 11 -13.39 8.07 14.62
C GLN A 11 -12.74 9.31 15.27
N ALA A 12 -12.00 10.09 14.49
CA ALA A 12 -11.43 11.36 14.94
C ALA A 12 -12.44 12.53 14.94
N GLY A 13 -13.71 12.29 14.57
CA GLY A 13 -14.73 13.34 14.43
C GLY A 13 -14.50 14.25 13.22
N LEU A 14 -13.70 13.80 12.24
CA LEU A 14 -13.36 14.55 11.04
C LEU A 14 -14.09 14.02 9.80
N GLY A 15 -14.39 14.91 8.86
CA GLY A 15 -14.84 14.53 7.52
C GLY A 15 -13.67 14.02 6.67
N MET A 16 -13.90 12.98 5.87
CA MET A 16 -12.91 12.53 4.89
C MET A 16 -12.69 13.64 3.84
N PRO A 17 -11.43 13.97 3.49
CA PRO A 17 -11.14 14.93 2.42
C PRO A 17 -11.72 14.49 1.08
N ALA A 18 -12.11 15.45 0.24
CA ALA A 18 -12.59 15.17 -1.10
C ALA A 18 -11.49 14.48 -1.93
N ALA A 19 -11.78 13.28 -2.43
CA ALA A 19 -10.87 12.56 -3.32
C ALA A 19 -10.94 13.16 -4.72
N VAL A 20 -9.92 13.91 -5.14
CA VAL A 20 -9.83 14.51 -6.48
C VAL A 20 -9.61 13.44 -7.56
N MET A 21 -8.90 12.36 -7.21
CA MET A 21 -8.68 11.23 -8.11
C MET A 21 -8.44 9.92 -7.36
N SER A 22 -8.56 8.79 -8.05
CA SER A 22 -8.17 7.48 -7.55
C SER A 22 -7.50 6.68 -8.66
N SER A 23 -6.34 6.08 -8.36
CA SER A 23 -5.60 5.21 -9.27
C SER A 23 -4.94 4.09 -8.49
N ALA A 24 -4.97 2.89 -9.08
CA ALA A 24 -4.31 1.70 -8.55
C ALA A 24 -2.80 1.65 -8.91
N SER A 25 -2.33 2.51 -9.83
CA SER A 25 -0.93 2.55 -10.23
C SER A 25 -0.15 3.55 -9.38
N ILE A 26 0.85 3.05 -8.66
CA ILE A 26 1.71 3.89 -7.85
C ILE A 26 2.56 4.86 -8.70
N LEU A 27 2.97 4.44 -9.90
CA LEU A 27 3.77 5.28 -10.80
C LEU A 27 2.96 6.46 -11.34
N ILE A 28 1.67 6.26 -11.64
CA ILE A 28 0.77 7.35 -12.03
C ILE A 28 0.57 8.30 -10.84
N ASN A 29 0.34 7.76 -9.64
CA ASN A 29 0.15 8.58 -8.44
C ASN A 29 1.39 9.45 -8.15
N LYS A 30 2.59 8.88 -8.29
CA LYS A 30 3.85 9.63 -8.16
C LYS A 30 3.98 10.72 -9.22
N ALA A 31 3.78 10.39 -10.49
CA ALA A 31 3.90 11.36 -11.58
C ALA A 31 2.94 12.56 -11.37
N LEU A 32 1.74 12.30 -10.85
CA LEU A 32 0.78 13.36 -10.53
C LEU A 32 1.13 14.10 -9.24
N ALA A 33 1.67 13.43 -8.22
CA ALA A 33 2.17 14.09 -7.01
C ALA A 33 3.28 15.11 -7.32
N GLN A 34 4.09 14.87 -8.36
CA GLN A 34 5.13 15.79 -8.81
C GLN A 34 4.58 17.00 -9.59
N GLN A 35 3.32 16.93 -10.06
CA GLN A 35 2.74 17.93 -10.97
C GLN A 35 1.48 18.61 -10.39
N SER A 36 1.08 18.27 -9.17
CA SER A 36 -0.15 18.78 -8.55
C SER A 36 0.00 18.90 -7.03
N ASP A 37 -0.83 19.76 -6.43
CA ASP A 37 -0.91 19.95 -4.98
C ASP A 37 -1.79 18.87 -4.29
N CYS A 38 -1.68 17.62 -4.75
CA CYS A 38 -2.47 16.49 -4.22
C CYS A 38 -1.64 15.62 -3.27
N LEU A 39 -2.28 15.16 -2.19
CA LEU A 39 -1.74 14.13 -1.32
C LEU A 39 -2.21 12.74 -1.76
N PHE A 40 -1.31 11.76 -1.71
CA PHE A 40 -1.57 10.38 -2.09
C PHE A 40 -1.28 9.45 -0.91
N VAL A 41 -2.08 8.39 -0.78
CA VAL A 41 -1.92 7.38 0.28
C VAL A 41 -1.65 6.01 -0.35
N ALA A 42 -0.59 5.35 0.12
CA ALA A 42 -0.21 3.99 -0.25
C ALA A 42 0.36 3.26 0.98
N SER A 43 0.76 1.98 0.83
CA SER A 43 1.46 1.29 1.90
C SER A 43 2.83 1.93 2.16
N LEU A 44 3.26 1.93 3.42
CA LEU A 44 4.51 2.58 3.84
C LEU A 44 5.73 2.02 3.10
N ASN A 45 5.79 0.71 2.88
CA ASN A 45 6.92 0.07 2.18
C ASN A 45 7.06 0.57 0.75
N VAL A 46 5.94 0.68 0.02
CA VAL A 46 5.95 1.19 -1.36
C VAL A 46 6.42 2.65 -1.40
N LEU A 47 5.99 3.47 -0.44
CA LEU A 47 6.42 4.87 -0.35
C LEU A 47 7.92 4.99 -0.01
N ARG A 48 8.43 4.13 0.87
CA ARG A 48 9.86 4.07 1.19
C ARG A 48 10.71 3.67 -0.01
N GLU A 49 10.29 2.64 -0.76
CA GLU A 49 10.98 2.21 -1.97
C GLU A 49 11.02 3.33 -3.02
N LEU A 50 9.91 4.04 -3.21
CA LEU A 50 9.84 5.16 -4.15
C LEU A 50 10.73 6.33 -3.75
N GLU A 51 10.72 6.71 -2.47
CA GLU A 51 11.58 7.79 -1.98
C GLU A 51 13.07 7.39 -2.03
N GLN A 52 13.42 6.12 -1.77
CA GLN A 52 14.79 5.64 -1.92
C GLN A 52 15.26 5.66 -3.38
N ALA A 53 14.40 5.26 -4.31
CA ALA A 53 14.72 5.25 -5.72
C ALA A 53 14.88 6.67 -6.29
N GLU A 54 14.09 7.63 -5.81
CA GLU A 54 14.13 9.03 -6.25
C GLU A 54 13.99 10.00 -5.06
N PRO A 55 15.08 10.27 -4.33
CA PRO A 55 15.04 11.06 -3.10
C PRO A 55 14.54 12.49 -3.31
N ASP A 56 14.72 13.10 -4.47
CA ASP A 56 14.29 14.50 -4.67
C ASP A 56 12.90 14.62 -5.31
N ALA A 57 12.27 13.49 -5.64
CA ALA A 57 10.98 13.45 -6.34
C ALA A 57 9.78 13.51 -5.40
N VAL A 58 9.82 12.74 -4.32
CA VAL A 58 8.71 12.56 -3.38
C VAL A 58 9.24 12.35 -1.97
N ARG A 59 8.43 12.75 -0.98
CA ARG A 59 8.67 12.53 0.45
C ARG A 59 7.48 11.77 1.02
N HIS A 60 7.71 10.83 1.93
CA HIS A 60 6.62 10.18 2.66
C HIS A 60 6.47 10.74 4.08
N LEU A 61 5.22 10.77 4.55
CA LEU A 61 4.87 10.97 5.96
C LEU A 61 4.32 9.63 6.48
N PRO A 62 4.95 8.99 7.49
CA PRO A 62 4.41 7.76 8.04
C PRO A 62 3.09 8.03 8.77
N LEU A 63 2.00 7.46 8.26
CA LEU A 63 0.67 7.54 8.87
C LEU A 63 0.31 6.21 9.51
N TYR A 64 -0.17 6.26 10.75
CA TYR A 64 -0.85 5.13 11.37
C TYR A 64 -2.35 5.22 11.10
N VAL A 65 -2.88 4.27 10.35
CA VAL A 65 -4.32 4.15 10.11
C VAL A 65 -4.80 2.89 10.83
N PRO A 66 -5.62 3.02 11.89
CA PRO A 66 -6.18 1.86 12.58
C PRO A 66 -6.84 0.88 11.59
N HIS A 67 -6.68 -0.41 11.84
CA HIS A 67 -7.27 -1.50 11.05
C HIS A 67 -6.77 -1.64 9.60
N VAL A 68 -5.71 -0.93 9.19
CA VAL A 68 -4.99 -1.27 7.95
C VAL A 68 -3.95 -2.33 8.27
N ALA A 69 -4.21 -3.57 7.87
CA ALA A 69 -3.25 -4.66 8.05
C ALA A 69 -1.96 -4.37 7.24
N PRO A 70 -0.76 -4.50 7.84
CA PRO A 70 0.51 -4.23 7.15
C PRO A 70 0.96 -5.38 6.22
N GLY A 71 0.07 -6.29 5.84
CA GLY A 71 0.41 -7.53 5.16
C GLY A 71 -0.07 -7.62 3.72
N VAL A 72 0.65 -8.39 2.91
CA VAL A 72 0.17 -8.92 1.63
C VAL A 72 -0.43 -10.31 1.90
N GLY A 73 -1.66 -10.53 1.46
CA GLY A 73 -2.34 -11.82 1.55
C GLY A 73 -2.33 -12.56 0.23
N MET A 74 -2.43 -13.88 0.29
CA MET A 74 -2.72 -14.74 -0.86
C MET A 74 -4.04 -15.47 -0.60
N LEU A 75 -4.81 -15.71 -1.66
CA LEU A 75 -6.02 -16.54 -1.61
C LEU A 75 -5.87 -17.67 -2.62
N TRP A 76 -6.20 -18.88 -2.21
CA TRP A 76 -6.27 -20.07 -3.07
C TRP A 76 -7.48 -20.92 -2.65
N VAL A 77 -7.82 -21.91 -3.49
CA VAL A 77 -8.87 -22.90 -3.21
C VAL A 77 -8.25 -24.15 -2.57
N ASP A 78 -8.99 -24.84 -1.68
CA ASP A 78 -8.47 -25.99 -0.92
C ASP A 78 -7.91 -27.11 -1.83
N ASP A 79 -8.49 -27.32 -3.01
CA ASP A 79 -7.98 -28.25 -4.03
C ASP A 79 -7.06 -27.53 -5.03
N ALA A 80 -5.99 -26.94 -4.52
CA ALA A 80 -5.02 -26.22 -5.34
C ALA A 80 -4.25 -27.19 -6.25
N THR A 81 -4.10 -26.84 -7.53
CA THR A 81 -3.30 -27.66 -8.46
C THR A 81 -1.86 -27.85 -7.95
N PRO A 82 -1.16 -28.93 -8.33
CA PRO A 82 0.21 -29.17 -7.90
C PRO A 82 1.17 -27.99 -8.15
N GLY A 83 0.98 -27.24 -9.23
CA GLY A 83 1.77 -26.04 -9.51
C GLY A 83 1.57 -24.92 -8.49
N VAL A 84 0.33 -24.72 -8.02
CA VAL A 84 0.04 -23.75 -6.95
C VAL A 84 0.65 -24.21 -5.63
N ALA A 85 0.61 -25.51 -5.32
CA ALA A 85 1.26 -26.06 -4.13
C ALA A 85 2.77 -25.82 -4.13
N VAL A 86 3.45 -26.08 -5.25
CA VAL A 86 4.90 -25.81 -5.41
C VAL A 86 5.22 -24.33 -5.23
N LEU A 87 4.41 -23.43 -5.80
CA LEU A 87 4.59 -21.99 -5.63
C LEU A 87 4.40 -21.56 -4.17
N MET A 88 3.38 -22.07 -3.48
CA MET A 88 3.15 -21.77 -2.07
C MET A 88 4.32 -22.22 -1.19
N ASP A 89 4.89 -23.40 -1.44
CA ASP A 89 6.06 -23.88 -0.70
C ASP A 89 7.29 -23.02 -0.97
N ALA A 90 7.53 -22.60 -2.21
CA ALA A 90 8.60 -21.67 -2.55
C ALA A 90 8.43 -20.31 -1.81
N LEU A 91 7.21 -19.78 -1.78
CA LEU A 91 6.89 -18.51 -1.12
C LEU A 91 6.95 -18.61 0.41
N ARG A 92 6.66 -19.77 1.01
CA ARG A 92 6.84 -20.02 2.46
C ARG A 92 8.30 -20.06 2.90
N ILE A 93 9.21 -20.43 2.00
CA ILE A 93 10.67 -20.43 2.26
C ILE A 93 11.25 -19.02 2.13
N ALA A 94 10.62 -18.15 1.32
CA ALA A 94 11.08 -16.79 1.05
C ALA A 94 10.99 -15.75 2.21
N PRO A 95 10.16 -15.82 3.27
CA PRO A 95 9.83 -14.63 4.03
C PRO A 95 10.65 -14.51 5.32
N ARG A 96 11.83 -13.88 5.21
CA ARG A 96 12.40 -13.04 6.29
C ARG A 96 13.10 -11.75 5.80
N ARG A 97 13.11 -11.44 4.49
CA ARG A 97 13.98 -10.39 3.93
C ARG A 97 13.31 -9.08 3.49
N ILE A 98 12.03 -8.86 3.81
CA ILE A 98 11.34 -7.60 3.48
C ILE A 98 10.85 -6.91 4.76
N GLN A 99 11.74 -6.82 5.74
CA GLN A 99 11.66 -5.89 6.86
C GLN A 99 13.02 -5.20 6.98
N ASN A 100 13.23 -4.14 6.20
CA ASN A 100 14.26 -3.13 6.44
C ASN A 100 13.60 -1.76 6.20
#